data_AF-A0A4U1BWG5-F1
#
_entry.id   AF-A0A4U1BWG5-F1
#
_cell.length_a   1.000
_cell.length_b   1.000
_cell.length_c   1.000
_cell.angle_alpha   90.00
_cell.angle_beta   90.00
_cell.angle_gamma   90.00
#
_symmetry.space_group_name_H-M   'P 1'
#
loop_
_entity.id
_entity.type
_entity.pdbx_description
1 polymer ?
#
loop_
_entity_poly.entity_id
_entity_poly.type
_entity_poly.pdbx_seq_one_letter_code
_entity_poly.pdbx_strand_id
1 'polypeptide(L)'
;MKNIFLFFGLALTAVIISCNAKKQDLNVVTPAPPIVQVIDPPGAPPKTWKENWFEHVQLLNRVHYDTSVVVYYDGDVKPAVTWPKTYMAEAWNYTKKHYGKFGDDSRLFVIYHSGKYGGGHPGTYLSDRHGFKNVTDCGGNGLDAWVLGVDNDIDLSTHEIGHIVEGASKGVKESPAFDIWHDSKWMEIYQYDVYLGLNRTADAERWYNKMMAGSDTYPRPGTQWFKNWFLPIYNNYGQVKVLNGFFTMLSLHFPKRSITVQGKSYQEYTRKMNFGEFVHFWSGAAKANLEPLALSAFGSKDEKGADWLPMLAKAKIDFPNITSIYQ
;
A
#
# COMPACT_ATOMS: atom_id res chain seq x y z
N MET A 1 39.91 46.55 20.66
CA MET A 1 39.69 45.24 21.30
C MET A 1 38.70 44.47 20.46
N LYS A 2 39.12 43.27 20.03
CA LYS A 2 38.37 42.33 19.21
C LYS A 2 37.08 41.94 19.92
N ASN A 3 35.96 41.92 19.19
CA ASN A 3 34.91 40.93 19.43
C ASN A 3 34.33 40.53 18.07
N ILE A 4 34.70 39.32 17.69
CA ILE A 4 34.31 38.59 16.49
C ILE A 4 32.93 38.00 16.78
N PHE A 5 31.90 38.46 16.07
CA PHE A 5 30.67 37.70 15.93
C PHE A 5 30.71 37.02 14.56
N LEU A 6 30.99 35.72 14.56
CA LEU A 6 30.82 34.84 13.42
C LEU A 6 29.32 34.72 13.12
N PHE A 7 28.88 35.37 12.04
CA PHE A 7 27.65 35.00 11.34
C PHE A 7 27.89 33.68 10.62
N PHE A 8 27.41 32.57 11.17
CA PHE A 8 27.23 31.34 10.38
C PHE A 8 25.96 31.49 9.54
N GLY A 9 26.13 31.99 8.33
CA GLY A 9 25.14 31.82 7.28
C GLY A 9 25.16 30.38 6.81
N LEU A 10 24.13 29.59 7.15
CA LEU A 10 23.85 28.37 6.39
C LEU A 10 23.11 28.79 5.12
N ALA A 11 23.87 28.85 4.03
CA ALA A 11 23.34 28.94 2.68
C ALA A 11 22.52 27.66 2.40
N LEU A 12 21.21 27.82 2.25
CA LEU A 12 20.34 26.83 1.64
C LEU A 12 20.69 26.78 0.14
N THR A 13 21.66 25.96 -0.25
CA THR A 13 21.85 25.61 -1.66
C THR A 13 20.74 24.64 -2.05
N ALA A 14 19.60 25.19 -2.50
CA ALA A 14 18.67 24.47 -3.35
C ALA A 14 19.41 24.15 -4.65
N VAL A 15 19.90 22.92 -4.75
CA VAL A 15 20.42 22.38 -6.00
C VAL A 15 19.21 22.08 -6.89
N ILE A 16 18.76 23.10 -7.62
CA ILE A 16 17.84 22.94 -8.74
C ILE A 16 18.66 22.32 -9.86
N ILE A 17 18.70 20.99 -9.94
CA ILE A 17 19.14 20.32 -11.15
C ILE A 17 18.00 20.45 -12.17
N SER A 18 18.03 21.56 -12.91
CA SER A 18 17.37 21.64 -14.20
C SER A 18 18.14 20.72 -15.15
N CYS A 19 17.76 19.44 -15.19
CA CYS A 19 18.17 18.55 -16.26
C CYS A 19 17.30 18.85 -17.49
N ASN A 20 17.94 19.40 -18.53
CA ASN A 20 17.48 19.31 -19.93
C ASN A 20 17.56 17.83 -20.41
N ALA A 21 16.84 16.93 -19.73
CA ALA A 21 16.56 15.62 -20.29
C ALA A 21 15.49 15.84 -21.37
N LYS A 22 15.75 15.38 -22.61
CA LYS A 22 14.68 15.20 -23.59
C LYS A 22 13.56 14.45 -22.87
N LYS A 23 12.32 14.98 -22.88
CA LYS A 23 11.16 14.24 -22.38
C LYS A 23 11.14 12.92 -23.13
N GLN A 24 11.48 11.83 -22.44
CA GLN A 24 11.38 10.49 -22.99
C GLN A 24 9.89 10.26 -23.22
N ASP A 25 9.52 9.93 -24.45
CA ASP A 25 8.14 9.57 -24.75
C ASP A 25 7.87 8.20 -24.12
N LEU A 26 7.15 8.20 -23.00
CA LEU A 26 6.81 6.99 -22.25
C LEU A 26 5.83 6.11 -23.04
N ASN A 27 5.24 6.63 -24.13
CA ASN A 27 4.30 5.94 -25.01
C ASN A 27 4.97 5.17 -26.15
N VAL A 28 6.31 5.10 -26.19
CA VAL A 28 6.98 4.17 -27.12
C VAL A 28 6.63 2.75 -26.67
N VAL A 29 5.81 2.07 -27.49
CA VAL A 29 5.41 0.68 -27.27
C VAL A 29 6.46 -0.23 -27.89
N THR A 30 7.31 -0.81 -27.05
CA THR A 30 8.19 -1.90 -27.46
C THR A 30 7.42 -3.21 -27.56
N PRO A 31 7.80 -4.11 -28.47
CA PRO A 31 7.09 -5.39 -28.61
C PRO A 31 7.15 -6.18 -27.30
N ALA A 32 5.99 -6.49 -26.73
CA ALA A 32 5.88 -7.31 -25.54
C ALA A 32 6.49 -8.71 -25.74
N PRO A 33 6.97 -9.39 -24.67
CA PRO A 33 7.62 -10.70 -24.78
C PRO A 33 6.77 -11.71 -25.56
N PRO A 34 7.35 -12.62 -26.34
CA PRO A 34 6.58 -13.55 -27.17
C PRO A 34 5.50 -14.28 -26.37
N ILE A 35 4.30 -14.36 -26.94
CA ILE A 35 3.17 -15.05 -26.33
C ILE A 35 3.49 -16.55 -26.25
N VAL A 36 3.28 -17.15 -25.08
CA VAL A 36 3.35 -18.61 -24.92
C VAL A 36 2.21 -19.27 -25.73
N GLN A 37 2.58 -20.03 -26.76
CA GLN A 37 1.67 -20.65 -27.74
C GLN A 37 1.08 -21.99 -27.23
N VAL A 38 0.52 -22.00 -26.02
CA VAL A 38 -0.21 -23.16 -25.47
C VAL A 38 -1.71 -22.88 -25.53
N ILE A 39 -2.54 -23.88 -25.84
CA ILE A 39 -3.99 -23.72 -25.79
C ILE A 39 -4.40 -23.57 -24.33
N ASP A 40 -5.00 -22.43 -24.01
CA ASP A 40 -5.43 -22.11 -22.65
C ASP A 40 -6.72 -22.88 -22.31
N PRO A 41 -6.86 -23.39 -21.07
CA PRO A 41 -8.13 -23.90 -20.58
C PRO A 41 -9.17 -22.77 -20.49
N PRO A 42 -10.48 -23.12 -20.50
CA PRO A 42 -11.54 -22.14 -20.27
C PRO A 42 -11.33 -21.33 -18.98
N GLY A 43 -11.54 -20.03 -19.04
CA GLY A 43 -11.37 -19.13 -17.88
C GLY A 43 -9.92 -18.71 -17.59
N ALA A 44 -8.96 -19.10 -18.43
CA ALA A 44 -7.62 -18.54 -18.36
C ALA A 44 -7.63 -17.01 -18.57
N PRO A 45 -6.74 -16.26 -17.91
CA PRO A 45 -6.61 -14.82 -18.13
C PRO A 45 -6.26 -14.50 -19.58
N PRO A 46 -6.55 -13.32 -20.12
CA PRO A 46 -6.14 -12.95 -21.47
C PRO A 46 -4.63 -13.09 -21.69
N LYS A 47 -4.20 -13.60 -22.85
CA LYS A 47 -2.77 -13.68 -23.19
C LYS A 47 -2.13 -12.30 -23.40
N THR A 48 -2.93 -11.33 -23.82
CA THR A 48 -2.55 -9.94 -24.01
C THR A 48 -3.52 -9.05 -23.23
N TRP A 49 -3.03 -7.93 -22.73
CA TRP A 49 -3.85 -6.89 -22.11
C TRP A 49 -3.32 -5.54 -22.57
N LYS A 50 -4.16 -4.75 -23.24
CA LYS A 50 -3.84 -3.35 -23.51
C LYS A 50 -4.26 -2.48 -22.34
N GLU A 51 -3.30 -1.77 -21.77
CA GLU A 51 -3.57 -0.82 -20.69
C GLU A 51 -4.30 0.40 -21.23
N ASN A 52 -5.13 0.97 -20.36
CA ASN A 52 -5.95 2.13 -20.66
C ASN A 52 -6.24 2.98 -19.41
N TRP A 53 -5.38 2.92 -18.41
CA TRP A 53 -5.48 3.71 -17.18
C TRP A 53 -4.36 4.76 -17.14
N PHE A 54 -4.71 5.96 -16.68
CA PHE A 54 -3.78 7.10 -16.61
C PHE A 54 -3.08 7.37 -17.94
N GLU A 55 -1.76 7.57 -17.93
CA GLU A 55 -0.89 7.65 -19.11
C GLU A 55 -0.43 6.29 -19.65
N HIS A 56 -0.82 5.17 -19.04
CA HIS A 56 -0.37 3.84 -19.44
C HIS A 56 -1.11 3.38 -20.71
N VAL A 57 -0.37 3.22 -21.81
CA VAL A 57 -0.88 2.69 -23.09
C VAL A 57 0.01 1.56 -23.62
N GLN A 58 0.51 0.67 -22.75
CA GLN A 58 1.33 -0.45 -23.20
C GLN A 58 0.47 -1.64 -23.62
N LEU A 59 1.03 -2.44 -24.52
CA LEU A 59 0.55 -3.79 -24.75
C LEU A 59 1.32 -4.71 -23.80
N LEU A 60 0.60 -5.40 -22.93
CA LEU A 60 1.16 -6.35 -22.00
C LEU A 60 0.97 -7.76 -22.51
N ASN A 61 1.98 -8.62 -22.33
CA ASN A 61 1.87 -10.05 -22.60
C ASN A 61 1.96 -10.83 -21.29
N ARG A 62 1.04 -11.79 -21.14
CA ARG A 62 0.99 -12.71 -20.00
C ARG A 62 2.19 -13.65 -20.08
N VAL A 63 3.09 -13.55 -19.12
CA VAL A 63 4.28 -14.43 -19.03
C VAL A 63 4.04 -15.63 -18.11
N HIS A 64 3.10 -15.52 -17.17
CA HIS A 64 2.75 -16.59 -16.26
C HIS A 64 1.32 -16.43 -15.74
N TYR A 65 0.67 -17.55 -15.38
CA TYR A 65 -0.51 -17.52 -14.52
C TYR A 65 -0.72 -18.85 -13.82
N ASP A 66 -1.34 -18.80 -12.65
CA ASP A 66 -1.82 -19.96 -11.89
C ASP A 66 -3.12 -19.60 -11.13
N THR A 67 -3.41 -20.29 -10.02
CA THR A 67 -4.59 -20.04 -9.18
C THR A 67 -4.43 -18.83 -8.24
N SER A 68 -3.21 -18.32 -8.10
CA SER A 68 -2.81 -17.26 -7.18
C SER A 68 -2.49 -15.96 -7.91
N VAL A 69 -1.83 -16.01 -9.06
CA VAL A 69 -1.37 -14.82 -9.78
C VAL A 69 -1.53 -14.94 -11.28
N VAL A 70 -1.53 -13.78 -11.93
CA VAL A 70 -1.36 -13.61 -13.36
C VAL A 70 -0.28 -12.56 -13.55
N VAL A 71 0.82 -12.89 -14.24
CA VAL A 71 1.94 -11.96 -14.42
C VAL A 71 2.01 -11.51 -15.87
N TYR A 72 2.08 -10.21 -16.05
CA TYR A 72 2.15 -9.50 -17.33
C TYR A 72 3.38 -8.59 -17.36
N TYR A 73 4.03 -8.55 -18.52
CA TYR A 73 5.13 -7.63 -18.80
C TYR A 73 4.84 -6.83 -20.07
N ASP A 74 5.27 -5.57 -20.09
CA ASP A 74 5.48 -4.85 -21.35
C ASP A 74 6.77 -5.31 -22.05
N GLY A 75 7.06 -4.74 -23.23
CA GLY A 75 8.23 -5.11 -24.04
C GLY A 75 9.59 -4.75 -23.47
N ASP A 76 9.65 -3.92 -22.43
CA ASP A 76 10.91 -3.44 -21.87
C ASP A 76 11.38 -4.28 -20.68
N VAL A 77 10.49 -5.05 -20.05
CA VAL A 77 10.88 -5.99 -19.00
C VAL A 77 11.68 -7.16 -19.60
N LYS A 78 12.86 -7.41 -19.03
CA LYS A 78 13.73 -8.51 -19.47
C LYS A 78 13.03 -9.87 -19.28
N PRO A 79 13.00 -10.75 -20.30
CA PRO A 79 12.40 -12.09 -20.19
C PRO A 79 12.99 -12.98 -19.09
N ALA A 80 14.22 -12.68 -18.64
CA ALA A 80 14.87 -13.40 -17.55
C ALA A 80 14.27 -13.11 -16.15
N VAL A 81 13.45 -12.07 -16.02
CA VAL A 81 12.74 -11.73 -14.78
C VAL A 81 11.68 -12.80 -14.50
N THR A 82 11.92 -13.64 -13.50
CA THR A 82 11.04 -14.79 -13.21
C THR A 82 10.57 -14.88 -11.77
N TRP A 83 11.17 -14.14 -10.84
CA TRP A 83 10.79 -14.15 -9.43
C TRP A 83 9.33 -13.75 -9.15
N PRO A 84 8.65 -12.87 -9.93
CA PRO A 84 7.32 -12.41 -9.54
C PRO A 84 6.28 -13.54 -9.48
N LYS A 85 6.42 -14.56 -10.34
CA LYS A 85 5.48 -15.69 -10.35
C LYS A 85 5.41 -16.42 -9.00
N THR A 86 6.53 -16.51 -8.29
CA THR A 86 6.62 -17.22 -7.01
C THR A 86 6.34 -16.28 -5.86
N TYR A 87 7.08 -15.17 -5.79
CA TYR A 87 6.98 -14.24 -4.67
C TYR A 87 5.59 -13.61 -4.56
N MET A 88 5.03 -13.13 -5.67
CA MET A 88 3.73 -12.46 -5.65
C MET A 88 2.61 -13.45 -5.32
N ALA A 89 2.74 -14.71 -5.73
CA ALA A 89 1.81 -15.77 -5.35
C ALA A 89 1.85 -16.04 -3.85
N GLU A 90 3.04 -16.14 -3.26
CA GLU A 90 3.24 -16.31 -1.83
C GLU A 90 2.67 -15.13 -1.03
N ALA A 91 3.04 -13.90 -1.38
CA ALA A 91 2.57 -12.67 -0.73
C ALA A 91 1.04 -12.52 -0.84
N TRP A 92 0.48 -12.79 -2.02
CA TRP A 92 -0.97 -12.72 -2.21
C TRP A 92 -1.74 -13.82 -1.46
N ASN A 93 -1.21 -15.04 -1.42
CA ASN A 93 -1.83 -16.13 -0.67
C ASN A 93 -1.77 -15.88 0.84
N TYR A 94 -0.65 -15.36 1.35
CA TYR A 94 -0.56 -14.87 2.71
C TYR A 94 -1.62 -13.79 2.99
N THR A 95 -1.71 -12.81 2.10
CA THR A 95 -2.67 -11.70 2.22
C THR A 95 -4.11 -12.20 2.28
N LYS A 96 -4.51 -13.07 1.35
CA LYS A 96 -5.86 -13.64 1.36
C LYS A 96 -6.17 -14.42 2.62
N LYS A 97 -5.20 -15.21 3.10
CA LYS A 97 -5.33 -16.01 4.32
C LYS A 97 -5.56 -15.16 5.56
N HIS A 98 -4.87 -14.02 5.66
CA HIS A 98 -4.82 -13.24 6.89
C HIS A 98 -5.69 -11.98 6.89
N TYR A 99 -5.90 -11.34 5.73
CA TYR A 99 -6.66 -10.10 5.59
C TYR A 99 -8.05 -10.32 4.98
N GLY A 100 -8.25 -11.42 4.24
CA GLY A 100 -9.57 -11.91 3.81
C GLY A 100 -9.71 -12.11 2.30
N LYS A 101 -10.96 -12.22 1.84
CA LYS A 101 -11.27 -12.42 0.42
C LYS A 101 -11.39 -11.08 -0.31
N PHE A 102 -10.80 -11.00 -1.51
CA PHE A 102 -10.79 -9.81 -2.35
C PHE A 102 -11.50 -10.06 -3.68
N GLY A 103 -12.81 -10.32 -3.63
CA GLY A 103 -13.59 -10.64 -4.84
C GLY A 103 -13.52 -12.11 -5.25
N ASP A 104 -14.21 -12.44 -6.34
CA ASP A 104 -14.40 -13.84 -6.75
C ASP A 104 -13.26 -14.42 -7.57
N ASP A 105 -12.53 -13.57 -8.30
CA ASP A 105 -11.26 -13.97 -8.88
C ASP A 105 -10.21 -14.03 -7.76
N SER A 106 -9.70 -15.23 -7.48
CA SER A 106 -8.72 -15.44 -6.41
C SER A 106 -7.33 -14.93 -6.76
N ARG A 107 -7.11 -14.48 -8.00
CA ARG A 107 -5.79 -14.13 -8.51
C ARG A 107 -5.47 -12.66 -8.33
N LEU A 108 -4.19 -12.38 -8.11
CA LEU A 108 -3.61 -11.05 -8.25
C LEU A 108 -3.04 -10.89 -9.65
N PHE A 109 -3.39 -9.79 -10.33
CA PHE A 109 -2.85 -9.45 -11.63
C PHE A 109 -1.64 -8.54 -11.42
N VAL A 110 -0.46 -9.02 -11.79
CA VAL A 110 0.82 -8.36 -11.55
C VAL A 110 1.37 -7.87 -12.87
N ILE A 111 1.63 -6.57 -12.96
CA ILE A 111 2.10 -5.89 -14.15
C ILE A 111 3.44 -5.22 -13.82
N TYR A 112 4.41 -5.36 -14.71
CA TYR A 112 5.69 -4.67 -14.60
C TYR A 112 6.07 -3.92 -15.87
N HIS A 113 6.76 -2.80 -15.64
CA HIS A 113 7.36 -1.95 -16.67
C HIS A 113 8.83 -1.64 -16.34
N SER A 114 9.69 -1.60 -17.35
CA SER A 114 11.10 -1.21 -17.18
C SER A 114 11.44 0.04 -17.99
N GLY A 115 12.28 0.91 -17.44
CA GLY A 115 12.65 2.19 -18.04
C GLY A 115 11.54 3.25 -18.07
N LYS A 116 10.41 3.03 -17.38
CA LYS A 116 9.22 3.91 -17.40
C LYS A 116 8.33 3.72 -16.17
N TYR A 117 7.38 4.66 -16.01
CA TYR A 117 6.31 4.64 -15.00
C TYR A 117 6.79 4.39 -13.56
N GLY A 118 7.93 4.97 -13.18
CA GLY A 118 8.55 4.76 -11.88
C GLY A 118 7.57 4.95 -10.71
N GLY A 119 7.39 3.90 -9.90
CA GLY A 119 6.41 3.85 -8.83
C GLY A 119 5.45 2.67 -9.02
N GLY A 120 4.43 2.61 -8.18
CA GLY A 120 3.38 1.60 -8.28
C GLY A 120 2.00 2.24 -8.26
N HIS A 121 1.04 1.54 -8.82
CA HIS A 121 -0.36 1.86 -8.60
C HIS A 121 -1.21 0.59 -8.45
N PRO A 122 -2.15 0.59 -7.50
CA PRO A 122 -2.99 -0.56 -7.24
C PRO A 122 -4.31 -0.46 -8.01
N GLY A 123 -4.88 -1.61 -8.35
CA GLY A 123 -6.25 -1.77 -8.79
C GLY A 123 -7.00 -2.71 -7.87
N THR A 124 -8.28 -2.45 -7.61
CA THR A 124 -9.11 -3.35 -6.81
C THR A 124 -10.28 -3.90 -7.62
N TYR A 125 -10.77 -5.07 -7.23
CA TYR A 125 -11.96 -5.67 -7.84
C TYR A 125 -13.26 -4.84 -7.66
N LEU A 126 -13.22 -3.79 -6.83
CA LEU A 126 -14.32 -2.86 -6.60
C LEU A 126 -14.25 -1.60 -7.47
N SER A 127 -13.22 -1.48 -8.32
CA SER A 127 -13.00 -0.32 -9.20
C SER A 127 -12.90 -0.74 -10.66
N ASP A 128 -13.44 0.09 -11.54
CA ASP A 128 -13.36 -0.07 -12.99
C ASP A 128 -11.98 0.30 -13.57
N ARG A 129 -11.15 1.03 -12.80
CA ARG A 129 -9.84 1.54 -13.24
C ARG A 129 -8.94 0.49 -13.85
N HIS A 130 -8.96 -0.74 -13.31
CA HIS A 130 -8.21 -1.88 -13.83
C HIS A 130 -9.13 -3.04 -14.25
N GLY A 131 -10.35 -2.69 -14.70
CA GLY A 131 -11.34 -3.64 -15.17
C GLY A 131 -11.82 -4.61 -14.10
N PHE A 132 -12.04 -4.11 -12.87
CA PHE A 132 -12.55 -4.86 -11.72
C PHE A 132 -11.67 -6.06 -11.34
N LYS A 133 -10.36 -5.85 -11.27
CA LYS A 133 -9.37 -6.86 -10.85
C LYS A 133 -8.50 -6.32 -9.74
N ASN A 134 -8.00 -7.22 -8.89
CA ASN A 134 -6.91 -6.89 -7.98
C ASN A 134 -5.63 -6.83 -8.80
N VAL A 135 -5.04 -5.66 -8.90
CA VAL A 135 -3.89 -5.39 -9.75
C VAL A 135 -2.79 -4.72 -8.93
N THR A 136 -1.56 -5.17 -9.10
CA THR A 136 -0.36 -4.39 -8.81
C THR A 136 0.30 -4.06 -10.13
N ASP A 137 0.45 -2.78 -10.41
CA ASP A 137 1.15 -2.29 -11.60
C ASP A 137 2.34 -1.49 -11.14
N CYS A 138 3.54 -1.92 -11.51
CA CYS A 138 4.80 -1.42 -10.97
C CYS A 138 5.76 -1.07 -12.11
N GLY A 139 6.18 0.19 -12.16
CA GLY A 139 7.22 0.66 -13.08
C GLY A 139 8.54 0.97 -12.39
N GLY A 140 9.62 0.64 -13.09
CA GLY A 140 10.98 0.88 -12.67
C GLY A 140 11.68 1.83 -13.63
N ASN A 141 12.37 2.86 -13.11
CA ASN A 141 13.02 3.87 -13.94
C ASN A 141 14.20 3.35 -14.78
N GLY A 142 14.78 2.19 -14.41
CA GLY A 142 15.88 1.56 -15.15
C GLY A 142 15.39 0.44 -16.07
N LEU A 143 16.08 0.23 -17.19
CA LEU A 143 15.85 -0.94 -18.06
C LEU A 143 16.27 -2.27 -17.40
N ASP A 144 17.04 -2.19 -16.32
CA ASP A 144 17.48 -3.33 -15.50
C ASP A 144 16.61 -3.50 -14.25
N ALA A 145 15.47 -2.80 -14.17
CA ALA A 145 14.50 -3.00 -13.10
C ALA A 145 14.04 -4.46 -13.03
N TRP A 146 13.71 -4.94 -11.82
CA TRP A 146 13.16 -6.26 -11.55
C TRP A 146 14.11 -7.44 -11.74
N VAL A 147 15.34 -7.23 -12.23
CA VAL A 147 16.28 -8.33 -12.51
C VAL A 147 16.66 -9.11 -11.25
N LEU A 148 16.75 -8.41 -10.11
CA LEU A 148 17.28 -9.01 -8.88
C LEU A 148 16.20 -9.69 -8.03
N GLY A 149 14.97 -9.16 -8.01
CA GLY A 149 13.90 -9.73 -7.20
C GLY A 149 14.15 -9.62 -5.70
N VAL A 150 14.81 -8.55 -5.29
CA VAL A 150 15.13 -8.20 -3.89
C VAL A 150 14.98 -6.70 -3.69
N ASP A 151 15.08 -6.24 -2.45
CA ASP A 151 15.00 -4.82 -2.10
C ASP A 151 13.77 -4.15 -2.71
N ASN A 152 13.94 -3.03 -3.43
CA ASN A 152 12.82 -2.26 -3.96
C ASN A 152 11.91 -3.07 -4.91
N ASP A 153 12.45 -4.10 -5.58
CA ASP A 153 11.65 -4.95 -6.47
C ASP A 153 10.51 -5.63 -5.68
N ILE A 154 10.82 -6.17 -4.51
CA ILE A 154 9.83 -6.82 -3.63
C ILE A 154 9.15 -5.82 -2.69
N ASP A 155 9.83 -4.75 -2.29
CA ASP A 155 9.25 -3.73 -1.40
C ASP A 155 8.07 -3.03 -2.09
N LEU A 156 8.28 -2.50 -3.30
CA LEU A 156 7.23 -1.82 -4.05
C LEU A 156 6.09 -2.77 -4.44
N SER A 157 6.43 -3.96 -4.92
CA SER A 157 5.41 -4.93 -5.33
C SER A 157 4.51 -5.35 -4.16
N THR A 158 5.08 -5.47 -2.95
CA THR A 158 4.30 -5.78 -1.73
C THR A 158 3.49 -4.60 -1.27
N HIS A 159 4.05 -3.39 -1.33
CA HIS A 159 3.36 -2.16 -1.02
C HIS A 159 2.04 -2.05 -1.81
N GLU A 160 2.05 -2.34 -3.10
CA GLU A 160 0.83 -2.31 -3.94
C GLU A 160 -0.22 -3.35 -3.53
N ILE A 161 0.20 -4.53 -3.04
CA ILE A 161 -0.76 -5.49 -2.46
C ILE A 161 -1.40 -4.90 -1.21
N GLY A 162 -0.63 -4.17 -0.41
CA GLY A 162 -1.14 -3.49 0.77
C GLY A 162 -2.25 -2.49 0.43
N HIS A 163 -2.14 -1.71 -0.65
CA HIS A 163 -3.24 -0.84 -1.07
C HIS A 163 -4.51 -1.60 -1.46
N ILE A 164 -4.41 -2.83 -1.98
CA ILE A 164 -5.60 -3.66 -2.22
C ILE A 164 -6.27 -4.03 -0.89
N VAL A 165 -5.47 -4.38 0.12
CA VAL A 165 -5.97 -4.62 1.49
C VAL A 165 -6.67 -3.37 2.01
N GLU A 166 -6.01 -2.23 1.91
CA GLU A 166 -6.50 -0.95 2.37
C GLU A 166 -7.83 -0.55 1.72
N GLY A 167 -7.89 -0.61 0.38
CA GLY A 167 -8.99 -0.06 -0.41
C GLY A 167 -10.15 -1.01 -0.68
N ALA A 168 -10.04 -2.29 -0.33
CA ALA A 168 -11.06 -3.31 -0.65
C ALA A 168 -11.29 -4.37 0.44
N SER A 169 -10.69 -4.23 1.63
CA SER A 169 -10.94 -5.16 2.73
C SER A 169 -12.42 -5.26 3.09
N LYS A 170 -12.84 -6.50 3.38
CA LYS A 170 -14.22 -6.83 3.81
C LYS A 170 -15.30 -6.44 2.79
N GLY A 171 -14.95 -6.32 1.51
CA GLY A 171 -15.90 -5.93 0.47
C GLY A 171 -16.42 -4.51 0.59
N VAL A 172 -15.66 -3.64 1.27
CA VAL A 172 -15.95 -2.22 1.36
C VAL A 172 -14.89 -1.46 0.58
N LYS A 173 -15.36 -0.64 -0.37
CA LYS A 173 -14.52 0.21 -1.20
C LYS A 173 -14.08 1.48 -0.44
N GLU A 174 -12.89 1.97 -0.79
CA GLU A 174 -12.21 3.17 -0.29
C GLU A 174 -11.45 2.97 1.03
N SER A 175 -10.51 3.89 1.30
CA SER A 175 -9.75 3.95 2.55
C SER A 175 -10.10 5.20 3.34
N PRO A 176 -10.76 5.10 4.50
CA PRO A 176 -11.06 6.28 5.31
C PRO A 176 -9.81 6.88 5.97
N ALA A 177 -8.75 6.09 6.20
CA ALA A 177 -7.53 6.52 6.92
C ALA A 177 -6.42 7.05 6.00
N PHE A 178 -6.56 6.95 4.67
CA PHE A 178 -5.54 7.35 3.70
C PHE A 178 -4.98 8.75 3.97
N ASP A 179 -5.82 9.74 4.24
CA ASP A 179 -5.37 11.14 4.45
C ASP A 179 -4.55 11.34 5.74
N ILE A 180 -4.49 10.34 6.63
CA ILE A 180 -3.75 10.39 7.90
C ILE A 180 -2.39 9.71 7.78
N TRP A 181 -2.39 8.51 7.21
CA TRP A 181 -1.18 7.69 7.08
C TRP A 181 -0.55 7.77 5.68
N HIS A 182 -1.17 8.56 4.79
CA HIS A 182 -0.79 8.78 3.41
C HIS A 182 -0.58 7.47 2.62
N ASP A 183 0.19 7.55 1.56
CA ASP A 183 0.48 6.43 0.67
C ASP A 183 1.11 5.23 1.41
N SER A 184 2.07 5.50 2.31
CA SER A 184 3.03 4.46 2.70
C SER A 184 2.94 3.95 4.13
N LYS A 185 2.47 4.71 5.12
CA LYS A 185 2.79 4.37 6.52
C LYS A 185 2.14 3.06 6.98
N TRP A 186 0.93 2.74 6.52
CA TRP A 186 0.34 1.42 6.79
C TRP A 186 1.03 0.31 5.99
N MET A 187 1.50 0.61 4.77
CA MET A 187 2.25 -0.35 3.94
C MET A 187 3.56 -0.76 4.60
N GLU A 188 4.24 0.15 5.31
CA GLU A 188 5.48 -0.17 6.02
C GLU A 188 5.33 -1.34 6.99
N ILE A 189 4.25 -1.36 7.79
CA ILE A 189 4.00 -2.47 8.72
C ILE A 189 3.43 -3.71 8.03
N TYR A 190 2.62 -3.52 6.98
CA TYR A 190 2.10 -4.63 6.19
C TYR A 190 3.22 -5.39 5.47
N GLN A 191 4.18 -4.70 4.86
CA GLN A 191 5.35 -5.31 4.23
C GLN A 191 6.16 -6.14 5.25
N TYR A 192 6.41 -5.57 6.43
CA TYR A 192 7.08 -6.27 7.52
C TYR A 192 6.33 -7.55 7.92
N ASP A 193 5.01 -7.47 8.08
CA ASP A 193 4.13 -8.61 8.38
C ASP A 193 4.18 -9.70 7.31
N VAL A 194 4.13 -9.33 6.02
CA VAL A 194 4.25 -10.27 4.90
C VAL A 194 5.63 -10.94 4.91
N TYR A 195 6.73 -10.20 5.07
CA TYR A 195 8.06 -10.81 5.10
C TYR A 195 8.23 -11.79 6.25
N LEU A 196 7.77 -11.45 7.45
CA LEU A 196 7.75 -12.36 8.59
C LEU A 196 6.87 -13.59 8.32
N GLY A 197 5.67 -13.37 7.78
CA GLY A 197 4.70 -14.41 7.46
C GLY A 197 5.16 -15.41 6.41
N LEU A 198 6.03 -14.97 5.49
CA LEU A 198 6.67 -15.81 4.47
C LEU A 198 8.02 -16.38 4.93
N ASN A 199 8.40 -16.19 6.19
CA ASN A 199 9.69 -16.61 6.74
C ASN A 199 10.91 -16.03 5.98
N ARG A 200 10.76 -14.82 5.43
CA ARG A 200 11.82 -14.08 4.73
C ARG A 200 12.57 -13.21 5.73
N THR A 201 13.25 -13.85 6.67
CA THR A 201 13.86 -13.18 7.84
C THR A 201 14.87 -12.09 7.44
N ALA A 202 15.68 -12.32 6.40
CA ALA A 202 16.63 -11.33 5.91
C ALA A 202 15.94 -10.07 5.33
N ASP A 203 14.85 -10.24 4.57
CA ASP A 203 14.08 -9.12 4.04
C ASP A 203 13.34 -8.38 5.16
N ALA A 204 12.77 -9.11 6.11
CA ALA A 204 12.12 -8.52 7.28
C ALA A 204 13.10 -7.70 8.12
N GLU A 205 14.31 -8.20 8.35
CA GLU A 205 15.36 -7.49 9.09
C GLU A 205 15.85 -6.25 8.34
N ARG A 206 16.12 -6.36 7.03
CA ARG A 206 16.46 -5.22 6.17
C ARG A 206 15.38 -4.14 6.27
N TRP A 207 14.13 -4.52 6.05
CA TRP A 207 13.00 -3.60 6.04
C TRP A 207 12.79 -2.96 7.41
N TYR A 208 12.85 -3.75 8.48
CA TYR A 208 12.80 -3.25 9.86
C TYR A 208 13.85 -2.18 10.11
N ASN A 209 15.12 -2.46 9.80
CA ASN A 209 16.22 -1.51 10.01
C ASN A 209 16.01 -0.22 9.20
N LYS A 210 15.54 -0.34 7.95
CA LYS A 210 15.22 0.80 7.09
C LYS A 210 14.12 1.68 7.70
N MET A 211 13.02 1.06 8.16
CA MET A 211 11.86 1.79 8.71
C MET A 211 12.13 2.37 10.11
N MET A 212 12.96 1.69 10.92
CA MET A 212 13.38 2.19 12.23
C MET A 212 14.22 3.47 12.14
N ALA A 213 14.98 3.63 11.06
CA ALA A 213 15.76 4.83 10.78
C ALA A 213 14.94 5.96 10.15
N GLY A 214 13.75 5.66 9.63
CA GLY A 214 12.88 6.62 8.96
C GLY A 214 12.21 7.62 9.91
N SER A 215 11.92 8.81 9.38
CA SER A 215 11.05 9.80 9.99
C SER A 215 10.35 10.62 8.92
N ASP A 216 9.13 11.05 9.19
CA ASP A 216 8.29 11.85 8.33
C ASP A 216 8.07 13.25 8.91
N THR A 217 7.56 14.15 8.06
CA THR A 217 7.17 15.50 8.46
C THR A 217 5.72 15.61 8.94
N TYR A 218 4.98 14.50 8.91
CA TYR A 218 3.56 14.43 9.26
C TYR A 218 3.27 13.32 10.29
N PRO A 219 2.28 13.51 11.18
CA PRO A 219 1.48 14.73 11.33
C PRO A 219 2.30 15.88 11.91
N ARG A 220 3.55 15.65 12.33
CA ARG A 220 4.51 16.69 12.67
C ARG A 220 5.94 16.29 12.30
N PRO A 221 6.87 17.27 12.20
CA PRO A 221 8.29 16.98 11.95
C PRO A 221 8.88 15.97 12.93
N GLY A 222 9.54 14.94 12.39
CA GLY A 222 10.23 13.91 13.17
C GLY A 222 9.34 12.75 13.62
N THR A 223 8.10 12.66 13.13
CA THR A 223 7.24 11.51 13.41
C THR A 223 7.86 10.24 12.83
N GLN A 224 7.95 9.18 13.63
CA GLN A 224 8.43 7.87 13.19
C GLN A 224 7.26 6.86 13.23
N TRP A 225 6.47 6.80 12.16
CA TRP A 225 5.23 6.01 12.11
C TRP A 225 5.43 4.53 12.41
N PHE A 226 6.34 3.88 11.68
CA PHE A 226 6.65 2.47 11.89
C PHE A 226 7.09 2.22 13.35
N LYS A 227 8.09 2.95 13.82
CA LYS A 227 8.72 2.73 15.13
C LYS A 227 7.82 3.06 16.32
N ASN A 228 7.11 4.18 16.28
CA ASN A 228 6.41 4.71 17.46
C ASN A 228 4.91 4.40 17.46
N TRP A 229 4.32 4.02 16.32
CA TRP A 229 2.90 3.70 16.22
C TRP A 229 2.64 2.26 15.81
N PHE A 230 3.01 1.87 14.59
CA PHE A 230 2.58 0.59 14.05
C PHE A 230 3.30 -0.62 14.66
N LEU A 231 4.62 -0.54 14.86
CA LEU A 231 5.39 -1.64 15.44
C LEU A 231 5.00 -1.95 16.89
N PRO A 232 4.82 -0.98 17.80
CA PRO A 232 4.30 -1.25 19.14
C PRO A 232 2.90 -1.86 19.11
N ILE A 233 2.03 -1.42 18.18
CA ILE A 233 0.70 -2.02 18.05
C ILE A 233 0.81 -3.48 17.59
N TYR A 234 1.59 -3.73 16.55
CA TYR A 234 1.82 -5.05 15.99
C TYR A 234 2.35 -6.03 17.04
N ASN A 235 3.40 -5.64 17.78
CA ASN A 235 4.05 -6.53 18.74
C ASN A 235 3.20 -6.84 19.97
N ASN A 236 2.37 -5.89 20.43
CA ASN A 236 1.68 -6.03 21.71
C ASN A 236 0.22 -6.51 21.58
N TYR A 237 -0.40 -6.42 20.39
CA TYR A 237 -1.84 -6.69 20.23
C TYR A 237 -2.16 -7.78 19.21
N GLY A 238 -1.27 -8.75 19.04
CA GLY A 238 -1.54 -9.94 18.24
C GLY A 238 -1.22 -9.79 16.74
N GLN A 239 -0.27 -8.91 16.40
CA GLN A 239 0.39 -8.85 15.09
C GLN A 239 -0.61 -8.66 13.95
N VAL A 240 -0.61 -9.54 12.95
CA VAL A 240 -1.55 -9.51 11.81
C VAL A 240 -3.02 -9.41 12.23
N LYS A 241 -3.38 -9.93 13.42
CA LYS A 241 -4.78 -9.88 13.92
C LYS A 241 -5.21 -8.45 14.21
N VAL A 242 -4.35 -7.61 14.78
CA VAL A 242 -4.71 -6.21 15.05
C VAL A 242 -4.71 -5.38 13.76
N LEU A 243 -3.79 -5.64 12.83
CA LEU A 243 -3.79 -4.98 11.51
C LEU A 243 -5.08 -5.25 10.74
N ASN A 244 -5.50 -6.52 10.64
CA ASN A 244 -6.78 -6.88 10.02
C ASN A 244 -7.99 -6.47 10.88
N GLY A 245 -7.82 -6.41 12.20
CA GLY A 245 -8.82 -5.96 13.16
C GLY A 245 -9.28 -4.53 12.90
N PHE A 246 -8.36 -3.65 12.50
CA PHE A 246 -8.68 -2.27 12.11
C PHE A 246 -9.70 -2.22 10.96
N PHE A 247 -9.45 -2.93 9.85
CA PHE A 247 -10.39 -2.99 8.73
C PHE A 247 -11.71 -3.68 9.10
N THR A 248 -11.66 -4.64 10.02
CA THR A 248 -12.88 -5.25 10.57
C THR A 248 -13.71 -4.21 11.31
N MET A 249 -13.12 -3.42 12.22
CA MET A 249 -13.80 -2.34 12.93
C MET A 249 -14.40 -1.31 11.96
N LEU A 250 -13.66 -0.89 10.93
CA LEU A 250 -14.18 0.03 9.91
C LEU A 250 -15.40 -0.55 9.19
N SER A 251 -15.29 -1.79 8.72
CA SER A 251 -16.36 -2.46 7.98
C SER A 251 -17.65 -2.61 8.79
N LEU A 252 -17.55 -2.74 10.12
CA LEU A 252 -18.70 -2.85 11.01
C LEU A 252 -19.30 -1.49 11.38
N HIS A 253 -18.46 -0.48 11.64
CA HIS A 253 -18.91 0.72 12.37
C HIS A 253 -18.79 2.03 11.58
N PHE A 254 -17.84 2.13 10.65
CA PHE A 254 -17.64 3.40 9.94
C PHE A 254 -18.76 3.64 8.91
N PRO A 255 -19.18 4.90 8.65
CA PRO A 255 -20.27 5.20 7.71
C PRO A 255 -20.02 4.66 6.30
N LYS A 256 -21.03 4.00 5.74
CA LYS A 256 -20.99 3.33 4.43
C LYS A 256 -22.28 3.57 3.65
N ARG A 257 -22.21 3.39 2.33
CA ARG A 257 -23.36 3.33 1.42
C ARG A 257 -23.26 2.10 0.52
N SER A 258 -24.41 1.60 0.08
CA SER A 258 -24.46 0.52 -0.91
C SER A 258 -24.03 1.02 -2.29
N ILE A 259 -23.26 0.19 -3.00
CA ILE A 259 -22.86 0.39 -4.39
C ILE A 259 -23.08 -0.90 -5.18
N THR A 260 -23.23 -0.79 -6.50
CA THR A 260 -23.31 -1.96 -7.40
C THR A 260 -22.04 -2.02 -8.25
N VAL A 261 -21.30 -3.13 -8.16
CA VAL A 261 -20.11 -3.39 -8.96
C VAL A 261 -20.34 -4.68 -9.73
N GLN A 262 -20.27 -4.61 -11.06
CA GLN A 262 -20.51 -5.77 -11.96
C GLN A 262 -21.79 -6.55 -11.63
N GLY A 263 -22.89 -5.84 -11.35
CA GLY A 263 -24.19 -6.45 -11.01
C GLY A 263 -24.29 -7.05 -9.59
N LYS A 264 -23.25 -6.91 -8.76
CA LYS A 264 -23.24 -7.36 -7.36
C LYS A 264 -23.27 -6.18 -6.40
N SER A 265 -23.94 -6.37 -5.26
CA SER A 265 -24.03 -5.35 -4.20
C SER A 265 -22.78 -5.39 -3.32
N TYR A 266 -22.16 -4.24 -3.13
CA TYR A 266 -21.04 -4.00 -2.21
C TYR A 266 -21.31 -2.74 -1.39
N GLN A 267 -20.34 -2.36 -0.56
CA GLN A 267 -20.39 -1.12 0.22
C GLN A 267 -19.21 -0.21 -0.13
N GLU A 268 -19.36 1.08 0.13
CA GLU A 268 -18.31 2.09 -0.01
C GLU A 268 -18.35 3.01 1.22
N TYR A 269 -17.20 3.34 1.79
CA TYR A 269 -17.16 4.33 2.86
C TYR A 269 -17.53 5.72 2.35
N THR A 270 -18.34 6.45 3.10
CA THR A 270 -18.92 7.73 2.60
C THR A 270 -18.05 8.95 2.86
N ARG A 271 -16.99 8.82 3.67
CA ARG A 271 -16.07 9.92 4.00
C ARG A 271 -14.71 9.41 4.49
N LYS A 272 -13.77 10.33 4.64
CA LYS A 272 -12.50 10.11 5.37
C LYS A 272 -12.71 10.23 6.88
N MET A 273 -11.83 9.58 7.65
CA MET A 273 -11.83 9.67 9.11
C MET A 273 -10.95 10.82 9.58
N ASN A 274 -11.26 11.37 10.76
CA ASN A 274 -10.37 12.31 11.44
C ASN A 274 -9.37 11.58 12.36
N PHE A 275 -8.39 12.31 12.91
CA PHE A 275 -7.32 11.72 13.71
C PHE A 275 -7.82 11.09 15.03
N GLY A 276 -8.88 11.64 15.64
CA GLY A 276 -9.50 11.05 16.83
C GLY A 276 -10.20 9.72 16.54
N GLU A 277 -10.91 9.63 15.41
CA GLU A 277 -11.50 8.38 14.92
C GLU A 277 -10.43 7.35 14.58
N PHE A 278 -9.30 7.77 13.99
CA PHE A 278 -8.17 6.90 13.73
C PHE A 278 -7.66 6.21 15.00
N VAL A 279 -7.40 6.98 16.06
CA VAL A 279 -6.98 6.44 17.37
C VAL A 279 -8.08 5.55 17.98
N HIS A 280 -9.35 5.95 17.85
CA HIS A 280 -10.50 5.20 18.36
C HIS A 280 -10.63 3.80 17.73
N PHE A 281 -10.57 3.74 16.40
CA PHE A 281 -10.72 2.48 15.67
C PHE A 281 -9.53 1.54 15.85
N TRP A 282 -8.30 2.07 15.95
CA TRP A 282 -7.15 1.26 16.33
C TRP A 282 -7.25 0.75 17.78
N SER A 283 -7.81 1.54 18.71
CA SER A 283 -8.06 1.10 20.08
C SER A 283 -9.07 -0.06 20.12
N GLY A 284 -10.13 0.02 19.32
CA GLY A 284 -11.08 -1.09 19.13
C GLY A 284 -10.43 -2.36 18.57
N ALA A 285 -9.56 -2.21 17.56
CA ALA A 285 -8.84 -3.32 16.96
C ALA A 285 -7.86 -3.98 17.95
N ALA A 286 -7.14 -3.16 18.72
CA ALA A 286 -6.19 -3.61 19.74
C ALA A 286 -6.86 -4.14 21.02
N LYS A 287 -8.15 -3.84 21.21
CA LYS A 287 -8.89 -4.05 22.46
C LYS A 287 -8.19 -3.43 23.67
N ALA A 288 -7.57 -2.28 23.45
CA ALA A 288 -6.86 -1.52 24.47
C ALA A 288 -6.92 -0.02 24.13
N ASN A 289 -6.91 0.84 25.15
CA ASN A 289 -6.85 2.28 24.92
C ASN A 289 -5.48 2.70 24.38
N LEU A 290 -5.41 3.08 23.11
CA LEU A 290 -4.18 3.52 22.44
C LEU A 290 -3.95 5.03 22.50
N GLU A 291 -4.81 5.78 23.18
CA GLU A 291 -4.64 7.23 23.37
C GLU A 291 -3.25 7.61 23.95
N PRO A 292 -2.71 6.94 24.98
CA PRO A 292 -1.36 7.26 25.47
C PRO A 292 -0.26 6.99 24.43
N LEU A 293 -0.40 5.92 23.64
CA LEU A 293 0.54 5.60 22.57
C LEU A 293 0.47 6.65 21.46
N ALA A 294 -0.73 7.09 21.08
CA ALA A 294 -0.94 8.12 20.06
C ALA A 294 -0.34 9.46 20.49
N LEU A 295 -0.54 9.87 21.75
CA LEU A 295 0.08 11.08 22.31
C LEU A 295 1.61 11.00 22.27
N SER A 296 2.19 9.85 22.61
CA SER A 296 3.64 9.64 22.53
C SER A 296 4.15 9.71 21.09
N ALA A 297 3.48 9.04 20.16
CA ALA A 297 3.89 8.95 18.76
C ALA A 297 3.72 10.28 17.99
N PHE A 298 2.61 10.98 18.22
CA PHE A 298 2.16 12.08 17.37
C PHE A 298 2.01 13.42 18.09
N GLY A 299 1.97 13.43 19.43
CA GLY A 299 1.52 14.60 20.19
C GLY A 299 0.01 14.78 20.10
N SER A 300 -0.52 15.94 20.54
CA SER A 300 -1.96 16.23 20.57
C SER A 300 -2.51 16.90 19.31
N LYS A 301 -1.66 17.24 18.34
CA LYS A 301 -2.06 17.95 17.12
C LYS A 301 -2.06 17.01 15.92
N ASP A 302 -3.07 17.12 15.08
CA ASP A 302 -3.06 16.50 13.75
C ASP A 302 -2.18 17.31 12.77
N GLU A 303 -2.07 16.84 11.53
CA GLU A 303 -1.24 17.48 10.50
C GLU A 303 -1.67 18.92 10.17
N LYS A 304 -2.94 19.27 10.44
CA LYS A 304 -3.50 20.61 10.23
C LYS A 304 -3.34 21.51 11.47
N GLY A 305 -2.72 21.02 12.53
CA GLY A 305 -2.52 21.74 13.79
C GLY A 305 -3.75 21.75 14.71
N ALA A 306 -4.81 21.00 14.39
CA ALA A 306 -6.00 20.89 15.22
C ALA A 306 -5.77 19.92 16.38
N ASP A 307 -6.38 20.19 17.53
CA ASP A 307 -6.34 19.25 18.67
C ASP A 307 -7.24 18.05 18.36
N TRP A 308 -6.68 16.83 18.36
CA TRP A 308 -7.44 15.62 18.08
C TRP A 308 -8.08 15.00 19.32
N LEU A 309 -7.73 15.42 20.54
CA LEU A 309 -8.33 14.87 21.77
C LEU A 309 -9.86 15.11 21.82
N PRO A 310 -10.39 16.30 21.47
CA PRO A 310 -11.84 16.48 21.33
C PRO A 310 -12.46 15.60 20.25
N MET A 311 -11.74 15.32 19.17
CA MET A 311 -12.20 14.42 18.11
C MET A 311 -12.29 12.98 18.61
N LEU A 312 -11.33 12.53 19.43
CA LEU A 312 -11.37 11.22 20.07
C LEU A 312 -12.55 11.11 21.05
N ALA A 313 -12.79 12.14 21.87
CA ALA A 313 -13.94 12.17 22.77
C ALA A 313 -15.26 12.06 21.98
N LYS A 314 -15.37 12.76 20.84
CA LYS A 314 -16.52 12.66 19.94
C LYS A 314 -16.64 11.27 19.30
N ALA A 315 -15.53 10.67 18.87
CA ALA A 315 -15.52 9.33 18.30
C ALA A 315 -16.00 8.27 19.31
N LYS A 316 -15.62 8.38 20.59
CA LYS A 316 -16.11 7.52 21.67
C LYS A 316 -17.63 7.59 21.85
N ILE A 317 -18.23 8.76 21.60
CA ILE A 317 -19.68 8.98 21.65
C ILE A 317 -20.37 8.47 20.38
N ASP A 318 -19.80 8.74 19.21
CA ASP A 318 -20.39 8.39 17.91
C ASP A 318 -20.30 6.90 17.58
N PHE A 319 -19.30 6.22 18.13
CA PHE A 319 -19.04 4.79 17.93
C PHE A 319 -18.97 4.06 19.28
N PRO A 320 -20.06 4.01 20.07
CA PRO A 320 -20.05 3.49 21.43
C PRO A 320 -19.78 1.98 21.47
N ASN A 321 -20.15 1.24 20.42
CA ASN A 321 -19.86 -0.19 20.29
C ASN A 321 -18.35 -0.49 20.20
N ILE A 322 -17.54 0.45 19.70
CA ILE A 322 -16.08 0.32 19.73
C ILE A 322 -15.57 0.67 21.13
N THR A 323 -16.11 1.72 21.75
CA THR A 323 -15.75 2.14 23.11
C THR A 323 -15.89 1.00 24.12
N SER A 324 -16.97 0.22 24.06
CA SER A 324 -17.20 -0.91 24.96
C SER A 324 -16.18 -2.06 24.83
N ILE A 325 -15.38 -2.10 23.76
CA ILE A 325 -14.40 -3.18 23.53
C ILE A 325 -13.12 -2.99 24.36
N TYR A 326 -12.76 -1.75 24.67
CA TYR A 326 -11.45 -1.41 25.26
C TYR A 326 -11.52 -0.48 26.47
N GLN A 327 -12.72 -0.27 27.01
CA GLN A 327 -12.96 0.43 28.27
C GLN A 327 -12.44 -0.32 29.48
#